data_AF-A0A9P1N763-F1
#
_entry.id   AF-A0A9P1N763-F1
#
_cell.length_a   1.000
_cell.length_b   1.000
_cell.length_c   1.000
_cell.angle_alpha   90.00
_cell.angle_beta   90.00
_cell.angle_gamma   90.00
#
_symmetry.space_group_name_H-M   'P 1'
#
loop_
_entity.id
_entity.type
_entity.pdbx_description
1 polymer ?
#
loop_
_entity_poly.entity_id
_entity_poly.type
_entity_poly.pdbx_seq_one_letter_code
_entity_poly.pdbx_strand_id
1 'polypeptide(L)'
;MVEAGLGGVYVKTALEQPTQPPSTPPTKLMGPFEHVIKFSGLDCSRTRKEHITSLRGIFSTIIVAIIIIGLFYEMSQYMQIKSPVLGIGWAESTVYAFFSMQCLIAAICVICWTRDGFVAEFEEGLARVRLTRLSTNQKIDDYTAFHRKCALMIIPIFFIVLMTSTASAIDMRYYRMENNTFFSTSPVFLIAPVIDIFGCLATSLCLVLYVTVSTSLAREIEHFNKELTNSGRFQQLTLPNILNSYSKRHSDIIQLIRFANQNLRKYASIAPFFTLVAFINAIYILGSFNDIMEPYYFALMLGWAVITVGITAACFVPANKIQDEIQETAEILMHDDVLQTCGDDQMHHTYRVTLDRCQFSNSKIYFMNAFPMDSPTFNRIMFIFPNFAGMMSIYRQTLHR
;
A
#
# COMPACT_ATOMS: atom_id res chain seq x y z
N MET A 1 -50.26 44.19 -13.01
CA MET A 1 -49.81 43.06 -13.86
C MET A 1 -48.33 43.30 -14.13
N VAL A 2 -47.47 42.40 -13.62
CA VAL A 2 -46.08 42.09 -14.03
C VAL A 2 -44.92 43.10 -13.73
N GLU A 3 -44.06 42.62 -12.81
CA GLU A 3 -42.57 42.65 -12.69
C GLU A 3 -41.69 43.91 -12.77
N ALA A 4 -40.87 44.11 -11.72
CA ALA A 4 -39.38 44.07 -11.69
C ALA A 4 -38.89 44.85 -10.45
N GLY A 5 -37.95 44.42 -9.59
CA GLY A 5 -36.85 43.49 -9.80
C GLY A 5 -35.51 44.24 -9.84
N LEU A 6 -35.06 44.83 -8.72
CA LEU A 6 -33.70 45.36 -8.55
C LEU A 6 -33.19 44.97 -7.16
N GLY A 7 -32.57 43.79 -7.10
CA GLY A 7 -31.87 43.28 -5.94
C GLY A 7 -30.55 44.02 -5.75
N GLY A 8 -30.39 44.60 -4.56
CA GLY A 8 -29.16 45.23 -4.12
C GLY A 8 -28.03 44.22 -3.98
N VAL A 9 -26.87 44.61 -4.49
CA VAL A 9 -25.57 43.96 -4.32
C VAL A 9 -25.20 44.01 -2.83
N TYR A 10 -25.31 42.88 -2.14
CA TYR A 10 -24.74 42.71 -0.81
C TYR A 10 -23.22 42.47 -0.93
N VAL A 11 -22.46 43.53 -0.66
CA VAL A 11 -21.05 43.45 -0.28
C VAL A 11 -21.01 42.77 1.09
N LYS A 12 -20.46 41.55 1.16
CA LYS A 12 -20.26 40.84 2.43
C LYS A 12 -18.93 41.29 3.04
N THR A 13 -19.01 42.29 3.91
CA THR A 13 -17.94 42.76 4.78
C THR A 13 -17.59 41.67 5.81
N ALA A 14 -16.31 41.56 6.15
CA ALA A 14 -15.78 40.57 7.08
C ALA A 14 -16.41 40.68 8.48
N LEU A 15 -17.20 39.68 8.89
CA LEU A 15 -17.36 39.15 10.26
C LEU A 15 -18.52 38.14 10.23
N GLU A 16 -18.18 36.85 10.33
CA GLU A 16 -19.00 35.69 10.74
C GLU A 16 -18.46 34.47 10.00
N GLN A 17 -17.51 33.77 10.62
CA GLN A 17 -17.36 32.34 10.36
C GLN A 17 -18.71 31.71 10.72
N PRO A 18 -19.41 31.02 9.80
CA PRO A 18 -20.57 30.25 10.21
C PRO A 18 -20.04 29.21 11.20
N THR A 19 -20.50 29.31 12.45
CA THR A 19 -20.23 28.35 13.52
C THR A 19 -20.60 26.97 12.98
N GLN A 20 -19.60 26.24 12.48
CA GLN A 20 -19.80 24.87 12.05
C GLN A 20 -20.25 24.09 13.29
N PRO A 21 -21.33 23.29 13.21
CA PRO A 21 -21.66 22.37 14.29
C PRO A 21 -20.43 21.49 14.55
N PRO A 22 -20.18 21.06 15.80
CA PRO A 22 -18.99 20.31 16.15
C PRO A 22 -18.89 19.13 15.20
N SER A 23 -17.83 19.13 14.39
CA SER A 23 -17.54 18.01 13.50
C SER A 23 -17.52 16.77 14.38
N THR A 24 -18.30 15.75 13.98
CA THR A 24 -18.19 14.42 14.58
C THR A 24 -16.71 14.05 14.62
N PRO A 25 -16.20 13.48 15.73
CA PRO A 25 -14.79 13.20 15.86
C PRO A 25 -14.34 12.42 14.63
N PRO A 26 -13.26 12.86 13.96
CA PRO A 26 -12.86 12.28 12.69
C PRO A 26 -12.74 10.76 12.86
N THR A 27 -13.42 10.01 12.01
CA THR A 27 -13.33 8.56 11.97
C THR A 27 -11.87 8.19 11.88
N LYS A 28 -11.35 7.48 12.89
CA LYS A 28 -9.95 7.06 12.92
C LYS A 28 -9.63 6.32 11.62
N LEU A 29 -8.51 6.69 11.00
CA LEU A 29 -8.09 6.22 9.68
C LEU A 29 -8.05 4.69 9.62
N MET A 30 -7.59 4.06 10.69
CA MET A 30 -7.41 2.61 10.81
C MET A 30 -8.66 1.85 11.28
N GLY A 31 -9.66 2.55 11.84
CA GLY A 31 -10.91 1.96 12.34
C GLY A 31 -10.69 0.66 13.15
N PRO A 32 -11.31 -0.47 12.77
CA PRO A 32 -11.22 -1.73 13.52
C PRO A 32 -9.81 -2.35 13.52
N PHE A 33 -8.96 -2.02 12.54
CA PHE A 33 -7.60 -2.59 12.44
C PHE A 33 -6.66 -2.07 13.53
N GLU A 34 -6.99 -0.96 14.19
CA GLU A 34 -6.24 -0.48 15.37
C GLU A 34 -6.25 -1.51 16.50
N HIS A 35 -7.39 -2.20 16.69
CA HIS A 35 -7.48 -3.28 17.67
C HIS A 35 -6.66 -4.49 17.22
N VAL A 36 -6.71 -4.85 15.94
CA VAL A 36 -5.94 -5.98 15.39
C VAL A 36 -4.44 -5.74 15.59
N ILE A 37 -3.94 -4.53 15.37
CA ILE A 37 -2.53 -4.18 15.64
C ILE A 37 -2.19 -4.40 17.11
N LYS A 38 -2.99 -3.86 18.03
CA LYS A 38 -2.77 -3.98 19.48
C LYS A 38 -2.73 -5.44 19.97
N PHE A 39 -3.54 -6.32 19.36
CA PHE A 39 -3.60 -7.74 19.72
C PHE A 39 -2.64 -8.64 18.93
N SER A 40 -2.10 -8.17 17.81
CA SER A 40 -1.20 -8.96 16.94
C SER A 40 0.16 -9.30 17.55
N GLY A 41 0.54 -8.63 18.65
CA GLY A 41 1.88 -8.73 19.23
C GLY A 41 2.96 -7.94 18.46
N LEU A 42 2.60 -7.24 17.38
CA LEU A 42 3.49 -6.39 16.58
C LEU A 42 3.44 -4.91 16.98
N ASP A 43 2.58 -4.53 17.92
CA ASP A 43 2.44 -3.15 18.39
C ASP A 43 3.61 -2.76 19.30
N CYS A 44 4.51 -1.94 18.76
CA CYS A 44 5.66 -1.37 19.47
C CYS A 44 5.41 0.05 20.00
N SER A 45 4.19 0.58 19.98
CA SER A 45 3.88 1.93 20.49
C SER A 45 4.35 2.16 21.94
N ARG A 46 4.31 1.11 22.78
CA ARG A 46 4.73 1.13 24.19
C ARG A 46 6.23 0.99 24.42
N THR A 47 7.01 0.73 23.37
CA THR A 47 8.48 0.66 23.42
C THR A 47 9.17 1.97 23.04
N ARG A 48 8.38 3.04 22.80
CA ARG A 48 8.89 4.40 22.63
C ARG A 48 9.69 4.81 23.88
N LYS A 49 10.77 5.58 23.67
CA LYS A 49 11.83 5.91 24.67
C LYS A 49 11.34 6.36 26.06
N GLU A 50 10.10 6.81 26.20
CA GLU A 50 9.49 7.28 27.44
C GLU A 50 9.02 6.15 28.39
N HIS A 51 8.90 4.89 27.91
CA HIS A 51 8.34 3.77 28.70
C HIS A 51 9.21 2.50 28.78
N ILE A 52 10.48 2.56 28.35
CA ILE A 52 11.40 1.40 28.25
C ILE A 52 11.61 0.67 29.60
N THR A 53 11.36 1.31 30.73
CA THR A 53 11.49 0.71 32.08
C THR A 53 10.26 -0.05 32.56
N SER A 54 9.16 -0.05 31.80
CA SER A 54 7.94 -0.78 32.18
C SER A 54 8.05 -2.28 31.83
N LEU A 55 7.69 -3.15 32.77
CA LEU A 55 7.59 -4.61 32.58
C LEU A 55 6.77 -4.99 31.33
N ARG A 56 5.74 -4.18 30.98
CA ARG A 56 4.92 -4.38 29.78
C ARG A 56 5.68 -4.10 28.48
N GLY A 57 6.61 -3.14 28.47
CA GLY A 57 7.45 -2.82 27.32
C GLY A 57 8.49 -3.91 27.05
N ILE A 58 9.09 -4.46 28.11
CA ILE A 58 10.02 -5.59 28.02
C ILE A 58 9.32 -6.82 27.45
N PHE A 59 8.14 -7.17 27.96
CA PHE A 59 7.37 -8.33 27.47
C PHE A 59 6.95 -8.18 26.00
N SER A 60 6.50 -6.98 25.60
CA SER A 60 6.19 -6.67 24.19
C SER A 60 7.41 -6.81 23.29
N THR A 61 8.59 -6.34 23.73
CA THR A 61 9.84 -6.48 22.97
C THR A 61 10.23 -7.94 22.80
N ILE A 62 10.09 -8.76 23.85
CA ILE A 62 10.37 -10.20 23.80
C ILE A 62 9.44 -10.89 22.79
N ILE A 63 8.13 -10.61 22.82
CA ILE A 63 7.17 -11.18 21.86
C ILE A 63 7.56 -10.82 20.43
N VAL A 64 7.84 -9.54 20.17
CA VAL A 64 8.26 -9.07 18.84
C VAL A 64 9.54 -9.77 18.39
N ALA A 65 10.53 -9.91 19.27
CA ALA A 65 11.76 -10.62 18.96
C ALA A 65 11.51 -12.09 18.61
N ILE A 66 10.64 -12.79 19.35
CA ILE A 66 10.26 -14.18 19.06
C ILE A 66 9.60 -14.28 17.68
N ILE A 67 8.67 -13.37 17.34
CA ILE A 67 8.00 -13.37 16.03
C ILE A 67 9.02 -13.16 14.89
N ILE A 68 9.91 -12.17 15.03
CA ILE A 68 10.93 -11.87 14.00
C ILE A 68 11.92 -13.03 13.84
N ILE A 69 12.39 -13.63 14.94
CA ILE A 69 13.28 -14.79 14.89
C ILE A 69 12.58 -15.97 14.25
N GLY A 70 11.29 -16.21 14.58
CA GLY A 70 10.48 -17.27 13.98
C GLY A 70 10.36 -17.12 12.46
N LEU A 71 9.95 -15.94 11.99
CA LEU A 71 9.82 -15.64 10.55
C LEU A 71 11.17 -15.74 9.81
N PHE A 72 12.25 -15.24 10.43
CA PHE A 72 13.58 -15.35 9.84
C PHE A 72 14.07 -16.80 9.77
N TYR A 73 13.82 -17.57 10.82
CA TYR A 73 14.20 -18.98 10.87
C TYR A 73 13.45 -19.79 9.81
N GLU A 74 12.14 -19.59 9.68
CA GLU A 74 11.32 -20.20 8.63
C GLU A 74 11.84 -19.86 7.23
N MET A 75 12.04 -18.57 6.94
CA MET A 75 12.63 -18.10 5.68
C MET A 75 13.97 -18.77 5.38
N SER A 76 14.85 -18.87 6.38
CA SER A 76 16.15 -19.52 6.25
C SER A 76 16.03 -21.01 5.94
N GLN A 77 15.07 -21.71 6.54
CA GLN A 77 14.81 -23.11 6.22
C GLN A 77 14.36 -23.28 4.78
N TYR A 78 13.41 -22.46 4.30
CA TYR A 78 12.95 -22.52 2.91
C TYR A 78 14.09 -22.31 1.90
N MET A 79 15.04 -21.43 2.21
CA MET A 79 16.22 -21.21 1.35
C MET A 79 17.27 -22.33 1.38
N GLN A 80 17.31 -23.15 2.43
CA GLN A 80 18.30 -24.22 2.58
C GLN A 80 17.88 -25.54 1.92
N ILE A 81 16.67 -25.59 1.39
CA ILE A 81 16.15 -26.76 0.72
C ILE A 81 16.99 -27.07 -0.53
N LYS A 82 17.46 -28.31 -0.62
CA LYS A 82 18.21 -28.82 -1.76
C LYS A 82 17.25 -29.57 -2.68
N SER A 83 16.95 -28.97 -3.82
CA SER A 83 16.18 -29.57 -4.91
C SER A 83 16.86 -29.26 -6.25
N PRO A 84 16.79 -30.14 -7.26
CA PRO A 84 17.27 -29.86 -8.60
C PRO A 84 16.72 -28.54 -9.10
N VAL A 85 17.61 -27.72 -9.67
CA VAL A 85 17.25 -26.44 -10.27
C VAL A 85 16.16 -26.68 -11.32
N LEU A 86 15.13 -25.83 -11.34
CA LEU A 86 13.93 -25.97 -12.19
C LEU A 86 13.04 -27.19 -11.88
N GLY A 87 13.33 -27.99 -10.85
CA GLY A 87 12.39 -28.98 -10.34
C GLY A 87 11.22 -28.35 -9.58
N ILE A 88 10.12 -29.08 -9.44
CA ILE A 88 8.92 -28.60 -8.71
C ILE A 88 9.24 -28.22 -7.26
N GLY A 89 10.05 -29.02 -6.56
CA GLY A 89 10.48 -28.70 -5.19
C GLY A 89 11.35 -27.45 -5.09
N TRP A 90 12.13 -27.15 -6.13
CA TRP A 90 12.93 -25.93 -6.17
C TRP A 90 12.01 -24.71 -6.33
N ALA A 91 11.08 -24.78 -7.28
CA ALA A 91 10.13 -23.70 -7.52
C ALA A 91 9.22 -23.46 -6.31
N GLU A 92 8.70 -24.53 -5.71
CA GLU A 92 7.84 -24.49 -4.52
C GLU A 92 8.57 -23.86 -3.32
N SER A 93 9.79 -24.31 -3.02
CA SER A 93 10.61 -23.69 -1.96
C SER A 93 10.88 -22.21 -2.22
N THR A 94 11.00 -21.82 -3.49
CA THR A 94 11.19 -20.42 -3.89
C THR A 94 9.92 -19.59 -3.69
N VAL A 95 8.74 -20.13 -3.96
CA VAL A 95 7.45 -19.46 -3.63
C VAL A 95 7.40 -19.14 -2.15
N TYR A 96 7.64 -20.13 -1.29
CA TYR A 96 7.53 -19.96 0.16
C TYR A 96 8.63 -19.09 0.73
N ALA A 97 9.89 -19.29 0.33
CA ALA A 97 11.00 -18.50 0.82
C ALA A 97 10.84 -17.01 0.54
N PHE A 98 10.46 -16.65 -0.70
CA PHE A 98 10.26 -15.26 -1.10
C PHE A 98 9.00 -14.67 -0.45
N PHE A 99 7.95 -15.46 -0.24
CA PHE A 99 6.80 -14.98 0.52
C PHE A 99 7.11 -14.76 2.00
N SER A 100 7.86 -15.65 2.65
CA SER A 100 8.32 -15.47 4.04
C SER A 100 9.25 -14.26 4.18
N MET A 101 10.11 -13.98 3.18
CA MET A 101 10.88 -12.73 3.13
C MET A 101 9.97 -11.51 3.16
N GLN A 102 8.89 -11.55 2.38
CA GLN A 102 7.91 -10.47 2.37
C GLN A 102 7.18 -10.34 3.72
N CYS A 103 6.77 -11.46 4.35
CA CYS A 103 6.17 -11.44 5.68
C CYS A 103 7.10 -10.83 6.74
N LEU A 104 8.40 -11.16 6.69
CA LEU A 104 9.41 -10.61 7.58
C LEU A 104 9.54 -9.09 7.42
N ILE A 105 9.60 -8.60 6.19
CA ILE A 105 9.69 -7.16 5.90
C ILE A 105 8.42 -6.45 6.35
N ALA A 106 7.25 -7.03 6.09
CA ALA A 106 5.97 -6.51 6.57
C ALA A 106 5.95 -6.39 8.09
N ALA A 107 6.43 -7.41 8.82
CA ALA A 107 6.52 -7.38 10.27
C ALA A 107 7.43 -6.24 10.75
N ILE A 108 8.63 -6.13 10.19
CA ILE A 108 9.59 -5.05 10.52
C ILE A 108 8.98 -3.68 10.25
N CYS A 109 8.26 -3.51 9.13
CA CYS A 109 7.61 -2.24 8.80
C CYS A 109 6.49 -1.89 9.79
N VAL A 110 5.61 -2.83 10.14
CA VAL A 110 4.54 -2.61 11.14
C VAL A 110 5.13 -2.23 12.50
N ILE A 111 6.20 -2.92 12.93
CA ILE A 111 6.92 -2.62 14.17
C ILE A 111 7.49 -1.19 14.12
N CYS A 112 8.16 -0.81 13.03
CA CYS A 112 8.73 0.53 12.89
C CYS A 112 7.64 1.61 12.89
N TRP A 113 6.57 1.42 12.13
CA TRP A 113 5.48 2.40 12.03
C TRP A 113 4.73 2.58 13.36
N THR A 114 4.51 1.50 14.11
CA THR A 114 3.87 1.57 15.43
C THR A 114 4.79 2.17 16.49
N ARG A 115 6.09 1.83 16.49
CA ARG A 115 7.08 2.41 17.39
C ARG A 115 7.24 3.92 17.19
N ASP A 116 7.30 4.34 15.93
CA ASP A 116 7.57 5.74 15.59
C ASP A 116 6.30 6.61 15.73
N GLY A 117 5.11 6.00 15.84
CA GLY A 117 3.83 6.72 15.94
C GLY A 117 3.34 7.26 14.60
N PHE A 118 3.84 6.70 13.49
CA PHE A 118 3.65 7.20 12.13
C PHE A 118 2.19 7.50 11.78
N VAL A 119 1.26 6.61 12.14
CA VAL A 119 -0.18 6.77 11.83
C VAL A 119 -0.76 8.00 12.51
N ALA A 120 -0.41 8.25 13.78
CA ALA A 120 -0.93 9.39 14.53
C ALA A 120 -0.41 10.72 13.97
N GLU A 121 0.89 10.80 13.65
CA GLU A 121 1.50 11.97 13.01
C GLU A 121 0.89 12.23 11.63
N PHE A 122 0.63 11.16 10.87
CA PHE A 122 -0.05 11.26 9.58
C PHE A 122 -1.50 11.77 9.72
N GLU A 123 -2.26 11.26 10.69
CA GLU A 123 -3.64 11.71 10.96
C GLU A 123 -3.68 13.20 11.36
N GLU A 124 -2.72 13.67 12.16
CA GLU A 124 -2.60 15.08 12.51
C GLU A 124 -2.30 15.96 11.28
N GLY A 125 -1.34 15.53 10.44
CA GLY A 125 -1.02 16.20 9.20
C GLY A 125 -2.21 16.27 8.24
N LEU A 126 -2.94 15.16 8.12
CA LEU A 126 -4.17 15.09 7.31
C LEU A 126 -5.25 16.01 7.87
N ALA A 127 -5.47 16.04 9.18
CA ALA A 127 -6.42 16.95 9.82
C ALA A 127 -6.09 18.42 9.54
N ARG A 128 -4.80 18.80 9.58
CA ARG A 128 -4.35 20.15 9.25
C ARG A 128 -4.68 20.55 7.81
N VAL A 129 -4.45 19.65 6.85
CA VAL A 129 -4.82 19.87 5.45
C VAL A 129 -6.35 20.00 5.31
N ARG A 130 -7.13 19.17 6.01
CA ARG A 130 -8.60 19.20 5.97
C ARG A 130 -9.18 20.52 6.46
N LEU A 131 -8.56 21.18 7.44
CA LEU A 131 -8.98 22.50 7.92
C LEU A 131 -8.86 23.60 6.84
N THR A 132 -8.07 23.38 5.80
CA THR A 132 -7.89 24.33 4.68
C THR A 132 -8.83 24.07 3.50
N ARG A 133 -9.75 23.10 3.60
CA ARG A 133 -10.76 22.80 2.58
C ARG A 133 -11.76 23.96 2.47
N LEU A 134 -12.24 24.21 1.25
CA LEU A 134 -13.30 25.18 1.00
C LEU A 134 -14.68 24.57 1.26
N SER A 135 -14.83 23.26 1.06
CA SER A 135 -16.04 22.50 1.34
C SER A 135 -15.75 21.24 2.16
N THR A 136 -16.59 20.99 3.17
CA THR A 136 -16.54 19.76 3.96
C THR A 136 -17.42 18.70 3.31
N ASN A 137 -16.86 17.51 3.04
CA ASN A 137 -17.61 16.39 2.49
C ASN A 137 -17.43 15.14 3.35
N GLN A 138 -18.44 14.85 4.17
CA GLN A 138 -18.43 13.69 5.08
C GLN A 138 -18.27 12.35 4.34
N LYS A 139 -18.67 12.24 3.08
CA LYS A 139 -18.52 10.99 2.30
C LYS A 139 -17.05 10.67 1.99
N ILE A 140 -16.20 11.69 1.88
CA ILE A 140 -14.77 11.51 1.59
C ILE A 140 -14.02 11.04 2.84
N ASP A 141 -14.49 11.49 4.00
CA ASP A 141 -13.90 11.20 5.31
C ASP A 141 -14.45 9.91 5.96
N ASP A 142 -15.42 9.25 5.32
CA ASP A 142 -15.88 7.90 5.70
C ASP A 142 -15.00 6.81 5.08
N TYR A 143 -14.40 6.00 5.96
CA TYR A 143 -13.54 4.87 5.60
C TYR A 143 -14.22 3.51 5.80
N THR A 144 -15.46 3.46 6.29
CA THR A 144 -16.14 2.21 6.68
C THR A 144 -16.25 1.22 5.52
N ALA A 145 -16.69 1.69 4.35
CA ALA A 145 -16.80 0.84 3.16
C ALA A 145 -15.43 0.33 2.69
N PHE A 146 -14.38 1.13 2.88
CA PHE A 146 -13.02 0.77 2.55
C PHE A 146 -12.46 -0.27 3.53
N HIS A 147 -12.68 -0.12 4.83
CA HIS A 147 -12.30 -1.11 5.84
C HIS A 147 -12.93 -2.48 5.56
N ARG A 148 -14.19 -2.52 5.11
CA ARG A 148 -14.85 -3.77 4.68
C ARG A 148 -14.16 -4.42 3.49
N LYS A 149 -13.76 -3.63 2.48
CA LYS A 149 -13.00 -4.13 1.32
C LYS A 149 -11.63 -4.68 1.73
N CYS A 150 -10.92 -3.97 2.60
CA CYS A 150 -9.65 -4.44 3.18
C CYS A 150 -9.81 -5.76 3.93
N ALA A 151 -10.86 -5.90 4.75
CA ALA A 151 -11.13 -7.14 5.47
C ALA A 151 -11.37 -8.31 4.49
N LEU A 152 -12.11 -8.08 3.40
CA LEU A 152 -12.35 -9.10 2.38
C LEU A 152 -11.06 -9.50 1.64
N MET A 153 -10.15 -8.56 1.40
CA MET A 153 -8.85 -8.83 0.76
C MET A 153 -7.92 -9.70 1.63
N ILE A 154 -8.07 -9.66 2.95
CA ILE A 154 -7.22 -10.42 3.89
C ILE A 154 -7.59 -11.91 3.92
N ILE A 155 -8.86 -12.25 3.73
CA ILE A 155 -9.38 -13.63 3.86
C ILE A 155 -8.63 -14.62 2.94
N PRO A 156 -8.44 -14.34 1.64
CA PRO A 156 -7.71 -15.24 0.75
C PRO A 156 -6.24 -15.44 1.15
N ILE A 157 -5.59 -14.42 1.70
CA ILE A 157 -4.19 -14.51 2.17
C ILE A 157 -4.11 -15.52 3.30
N PHE A 158 -4.95 -15.38 4.32
CA PHE A 158 -5.00 -16.32 5.43
C PHE A 158 -5.36 -17.72 4.97
N PHE A 159 -6.39 -17.84 4.12
CA PHE A 159 -6.86 -19.14 3.65
C PHE A 159 -5.76 -19.92 2.90
N ILE A 160 -5.13 -19.31 1.89
CA ILE A 160 -4.13 -20.00 1.08
C ILE A 160 -2.87 -20.32 1.87
N VAL A 161 -2.34 -19.37 2.64
CA VAL A 161 -1.11 -19.58 3.40
C VAL A 161 -1.32 -20.65 4.47
N LEU A 162 -2.39 -20.56 5.28
CA LEU A 162 -2.65 -21.53 6.33
C LEU A 162 -3.00 -22.90 5.78
N MET A 163 -3.80 -23.00 4.71
CA MET A 163 -4.13 -24.30 4.09
C MET A 163 -2.90 -24.97 3.48
N THR A 164 -1.98 -24.18 2.90
CA THR A 164 -0.71 -24.72 2.40
C THR A 164 0.14 -25.24 3.56
N SER A 165 0.31 -24.42 4.60
CA SER A 165 1.11 -24.77 5.77
C SER A 165 0.57 -25.99 6.53
N THR A 166 -0.74 -26.09 6.69
CA THR A 166 -1.38 -27.25 7.35
C THR A 166 -1.31 -28.50 6.49
N ALA A 167 -1.52 -28.41 5.18
CA ALA A 167 -1.34 -29.54 4.28
C ALA A 167 0.09 -30.08 4.35
N SER A 168 1.07 -29.18 4.30
CA SER A 168 2.48 -29.55 4.41
C SER A 168 2.86 -30.12 5.78
N ALA A 169 2.24 -29.65 6.85
CA ALA A 169 2.40 -30.20 8.20
C ALA A 169 1.80 -31.61 8.34
N ILE A 170 0.61 -31.86 7.77
CA ILE A 170 -0.06 -33.17 7.82
C ILE A 170 0.70 -34.20 7.00
N ASP A 171 1.12 -33.83 5.79
CA ASP A 171 1.83 -34.73 4.90
C ASP A 171 3.30 -34.94 5.31
N MET A 172 3.79 -34.20 6.32
CA MET A 172 5.19 -34.12 6.73
C MET A 172 6.11 -33.85 5.52
N ARG A 173 5.59 -33.09 4.55
CA ARG A 173 6.17 -32.93 3.21
C ARG A 173 5.98 -31.50 2.74
N TYR A 174 7.04 -30.98 2.14
CA TYR A 174 7.02 -29.83 1.24
C TYR A 174 7.58 -30.20 -0.15
N TYR A 175 7.81 -31.50 -0.43
CA TYR A 175 8.47 -31.96 -1.66
C TYR A 175 7.73 -33.11 -2.32
N ARG A 176 7.14 -32.85 -3.49
CA ARG A 176 6.93 -33.89 -4.50
C ARG A 176 8.11 -33.90 -5.46
N MET A 177 9.17 -34.63 -5.16
CA MET A 177 10.21 -34.89 -6.15
C MET A 177 9.64 -35.80 -7.26
N GLU A 178 10.08 -35.59 -8.50
CA GLU A 178 9.52 -36.24 -9.70
C GLU A 178 9.58 -37.78 -9.63
N ASN A 179 10.46 -38.35 -8.79
CA ASN A 179 10.65 -39.80 -8.64
C ASN A 179 10.87 -40.34 -7.19
N ASN A 180 10.86 -39.51 -6.13
CA ASN A 180 10.97 -40.02 -4.75
C ASN A 180 10.61 -38.95 -3.71
N THR A 181 9.74 -39.24 -2.74
CA THR A 181 9.39 -38.27 -1.68
C THR A 181 10.53 -38.12 -0.68
N PHE A 182 11.25 -37.00 -0.71
CA PHE A 182 12.22 -36.67 0.33
C PHE A 182 11.49 -36.04 1.52
N PHE A 183 11.51 -36.71 2.66
CA PHE A 183 11.01 -36.15 3.93
C PHE A 183 12.07 -35.18 4.45
N SER A 184 11.80 -33.89 4.38
CA SER A 184 12.60 -32.95 5.16
C SER A 184 12.14 -33.08 6.61
N THR A 185 12.94 -33.73 7.45
CA THR A 185 12.69 -33.92 8.89
C THR A 185 12.96 -32.65 9.71
N SER A 186 12.73 -31.46 9.13
CA SER A 186 12.92 -30.21 9.87
C SER A 186 11.75 -29.99 10.83
N PRO A 187 12.00 -29.75 12.13
CA PRO A 187 10.93 -29.47 13.10
C PRO A 187 10.15 -28.20 12.77
N VAL A 188 10.66 -27.37 11.85
CA VAL A 188 10.00 -26.14 11.37
C VAL A 188 8.65 -26.43 10.73
N PHE A 189 8.47 -27.60 10.11
CA PHE A 189 7.22 -27.91 9.41
C PHE A 189 6.03 -28.15 10.34
N LEU A 190 6.29 -28.60 11.58
CA LEU A 190 5.25 -28.76 12.58
C LEU A 190 4.81 -27.43 13.19
N ILE A 191 5.71 -26.45 13.21
CA ILE A 191 5.47 -25.12 13.80
C ILE A 191 5.14 -24.06 12.73
N ALA A 192 5.33 -24.36 11.44
CA ALA A 192 5.08 -23.46 10.32
C ALA A 192 3.66 -22.87 10.35
N PRO A 193 2.58 -23.64 10.60
CA PRO A 193 1.23 -23.05 10.66
C PRO A 193 1.09 -21.97 11.74
N VAL A 194 1.83 -22.08 12.85
CA VAL A 194 1.82 -21.09 13.92
C VAL A 194 2.62 -19.85 13.51
N ILE A 195 3.78 -20.02 12.88
CA ILE A 195 4.61 -18.91 12.39
C ILE A 195 3.87 -18.16 11.26
N ASP A 196 3.22 -18.88 10.37
CA ASP A 196 2.44 -18.34 9.26
C ASP A 196 1.24 -17.50 9.71
N ILE A 197 0.61 -17.80 10.86
CA ILE A 197 -0.40 -16.91 11.45
C ILE A 197 0.17 -15.52 11.69
N PHE A 198 1.39 -15.44 12.26
CA PHE A 198 2.06 -14.16 12.49
C PHE A 198 2.50 -13.51 11.17
N GLY A 199 2.96 -14.30 10.19
CA GLY A 199 3.28 -13.81 8.84
C GLY A 199 2.06 -13.21 8.12
N CYS A 200 0.92 -13.89 8.19
CA CYS A 200 -0.36 -13.42 7.64
C CYS A 200 -0.84 -12.14 8.35
N LEU A 201 -0.76 -12.08 9.68
CA LEU A 201 -1.08 -10.88 10.45
C LEU A 201 -0.18 -9.71 10.05
N ALA A 202 1.13 -9.92 9.99
CA ALA A 202 2.10 -8.90 9.61
C ALA A 202 1.83 -8.35 8.20
N THR A 203 1.71 -9.24 7.21
CA THR A 203 1.44 -8.87 5.81
C THR A 203 0.12 -8.13 5.68
N SER A 204 -0.93 -8.64 6.31
CA SER A 204 -2.27 -8.04 6.24
C SER A 204 -2.32 -6.66 6.87
N LEU A 205 -1.76 -6.50 8.07
CA LEU A 205 -1.69 -5.21 8.76
C LEU A 205 -0.85 -4.20 7.99
N CYS A 206 0.30 -4.63 7.45
CA CYS A 206 1.17 -3.78 6.66
C CYS A 206 0.48 -3.29 5.38
N LEU A 207 -0.22 -4.18 4.66
CA LEU A 207 -0.98 -3.82 3.48
C LEU A 207 -2.13 -2.88 3.80
N VAL A 208 -2.91 -3.15 4.85
CA VAL A 208 -4.01 -2.25 5.24
C VAL A 208 -3.48 -0.87 5.58
N LEU A 209 -2.41 -0.77 6.37
CA LEU A 209 -1.75 0.50 6.67
C LEU A 209 -1.33 1.24 5.40
N TYR A 210 -0.58 0.57 4.55
CA TYR A 210 -0.05 1.14 3.31
C TYR A 210 -1.15 1.64 2.37
N VAL A 211 -2.15 0.78 2.08
CA VAL A 211 -3.23 1.11 1.15
C VAL A 211 -4.13 2.20 1.75
N THR A 212 -4.41 2.17 3.05
CA THR A 212 -5.26 3.19 3.71
C THR A 212 -4.62 4.57 3.66
N VAL A 213 -3.33 4.69 4.02
CA VAL A 213 -2.59 5.96 3.99
C VAL A 213 -2.47 6.48 2.55
N SER A 214 -2.16 5.60 1.60
CA SER A 214 -2.02 6.03 0.21
C SER A 214 -3.37 6.45 -0.40
N THR A 215 -4.43 5.72 -0.08
CA THR A 215 -5.80 6.02 -0.56
C THR A 215 -6.34 7.30 0.07
N SER A 216 -6.03 7.59 1.34
CA SER A 216 -6.46 8.85 1.98
C SER A 216 -5.79 10.06 1.34
N LEU A 217 -4.52 9.96 0.96
CA LEU A 217 -3.82 10.99 0.19
C LEU A 217 -4.45 11.17 -1.20
N ALA A 218 -4.65 10.07 -1.93
CA ALA A 218 -5.28 10.14 -3.25
C ALA A 218 -6.67 10.79 -3.20
N ARG A 219 -7.50 10.44 -2.20
CA ARG A 219 -8.81 11.07 -2.00
C ARG A 219 -8.73 12.57 -1.69
N GLU A 220 -7.72 13.00 -0.94
CA GLU A 220 -7.54 14.42 -0.62
C GLU A 220 -7.14 15.23 -1.86
N ILE A 221 -6.27 14.67 -2.72
CA ILE A 221 -5.87 15.30 -3.99
C ILE A 221 -7.06 15.32 -4.95
N GLU A 222 -7.81 14.22 -5.07
CA GLU A 222 -9.01 14.14 -5.89
C GLU A 222 -10.06 15.20 -5.46
N HIS A 223 -10.20 15.42 -4.14
CA HIS A 223 -11.06 16.48 -3.62
C HIS A 223 -10.53 17.88 -3.95
N PHE A 224 -9.22 18.10 -3.80
CA PHE A 224 -8.56 19.34 -4.20
C PHE A 224 -8.75 19.62 -5.70
N ASN A 225 -8.60 18.63 -6.57
CA ASN A 225 -8.80 18.74 -8.02
C ASN A 225 -10.24 19.15 -8.37
N LYS A 226 -11.23 18.56 -7.69
CA LYS A 226 -12.64 18.95 -7.85
C LYS A 226 -12.88 20.40 -7.43
N GLU A 227 -12.35 20.83 -6.30
CA GLU A 227 -12.48 22.21 -5.85
C GLU A 227 -11.75 23.19 -6.77
N LEU A 228 -10.56 22.85 -7.25
CA LEU A 228 -9.79 23.66 -8.18
C LEU A 228 -10.52 23.82 -9.53
N THR A 229 -11.04 22.72 -10.08
CA THR A 229 -11.82 22.73 -11.32
C THR A 229 -13.08 23.59 -11.18
N ASN A 230 -13.78 23.49 -10.04
CA ASN A 230 -14.96 24.30 -9.79
C ASN A 230 -14.61 25.79 -9.69
N SER A 231 -13.55 26.15 -8.95
CA SER A 231 -13.13 27.55 -8.84
C SER A 231 -12.58 28.13 -10.15
N GLY A 232 -11.95 27.31 -11.00
CA GLY A 232 -11.60 27.69 -12.38
C GLY A 232 -12.83 28.01 -13.21
N ARG A 233 -13.87 27.17 -13.16
CA ARG A 233 -15.16 27.43 -13.86
C ARG A 233 -15.84 28.73 -13.41
N PHE A 234 -15.73 29.09 -12.14
CA PHE A 234 -16.29 30.34 -11.61
C PHE A 234 -15.34 31.54 -11.73
N GLN A 235 -14.20 31.40 -12.43
CA GLN A 235 -13.15 32.43 -12.58
C GLN A 235 -12.62 33.00 -11.26
N GLN A 236 -12.80 32.28 -10.14
CA GLN A 236 -12.37 32.71 -8.81
C GLN A 236 -10.85 32.66 -8.65
N LEU A 237 -10.16 31.90 -9.52
CA LEU A 237 -8.70 31.78 -9.53
C LEU A 237 -7.99 33.06 -10.02
N THR A 238 -8.73 34.01 -10.60
CA THR A 238 -8.23 35.36 -10.95
C THR A 238 -8.01 36.26 -9.74
N LEU A 239 -8.45 35.84 -8.55
CA LEU A 239 -8.22 36.57 -7.31
C LEU A 239 -6.90 36.07 -6.66
N PRO A 240 -5.88 36.94 -6.51
CA PRO A 240 -4.57 36.53 -5.98
C PRO A 240 -4.63 35.84 -4.62
N ASN A 241 -5.55 36.30 -3.74
CA ASN A 241 -5.75 35.71 -2.41
C ASN A 241 -6.26 34.26 -2.48
N ILE A 242 -7.14 33.97 -3.43
CA ILE A 242 -7.71 32.62 -3.62
C ILE A 242 -6.65 31.71 -4.22
N LEU A 243 -5.96 32.14 -5.28
CA LEU A 243 -4.89 31.38 -5.92
C LEU A 243 -3.75 31.06 -4.94
N ASN A 244 -3.36 32.01 -4.09
CA ASN A 244 -2.35 31.80 -3.06
C ASN A 244 -2.82 30.79 -1.99
N SER A 245 -4.10 30.82 -1.61
CA SER A 245 -4.68 29.82 -0.69
C SER A 245 -4.62 28.41 -1.28
N TYR A 246 -4.97 28.24 -2.56
CA TYR A 246 -4.84 26.97 -3.28
C TYR A 246 -3.37 26.52 -3.37
N SER A 247 -2.46 27.42 -3.70
CA SER A 247 -1.02 27.10 -3.78
C SER A 247 -0.45 26.66 -2.44
N LYS A 248 -0.86 27.32 -1.34
CA LYS A 248 -0.46 26.94 0.03
C LYS A 248 -0.98 25.55 0.40
N ARG A 249 -2.27 25.28 0.17
CA ARG A 249 -2.85 23.96 0.45
C ARG A 249 -2.20 22.86 -0.39
N HIS A 250 -1.93 23.12 -1.67
CA HIS A 250 -1.20 22.19 -2.52
C HIS A 250 0.21 21.89 -1.98
N SER A 251 0.93 22.92 -1.49
CA SER A 251 2.21 22.73 -0.80
C SER A 251 2.08 21.81 0.42
N ASP A 252 1.08 22.05 1.27
CA ASP A 252 0.85 21.26 2.48
C ASP A 252 0.52 19.79 2.15
N ILE A 253 -0.28 19.55 1.10
CA ILE A 253 -0.57 18.21 0.58
C ILE A 253 0.72 17.52 0.11
N ILE A 254 1.54 18.19 -0.71
CA ILE A 254 2.79 17.61 -1.21
C ILE A 254 3.78 17.31 -0.07
N GLN A 255 3.83 18.15 0.96
CA GLN A 255 4.64 17.88 2.16
C GLN A 255 4.16 16.64 2.91
N LEU A 256 2.83 16.49 3.07
CA LEU A 256 2.25 15.30 3.69
C LEU A 256 2.54 14.02 2.88
N ILE A 257 2.47 14.10 1.55
CA ILE A 257 2.82 12.98 0.66
C ILE A 257 4.30 12.61 0.82
N ARG A 258 5.21 13.59 0.87
CA ARG A 258 6.64 13.32 1.09
C ARG A 258 6.88 12.64 2.43
N PHE A 259 6.23 13.11 3.50
CA PHE A 259 6.30 12.49 4.83
C PHE A 259 5.81 11.04 4.81
N ALA A 260 4.65 10.78 4.21
CA ALA A 260 4.11 9.43 4.07
C ALA A 260 5.06 8.54 3.26
N ASN A 261 5.54 9.02 2.11
CA ASN A 261 6.36 8.23 1.21
C ASN A 261 7.75 7.93 1.77
N GLN A 262 8.33 8.79 2.61
CA GLN A 262 9.58 8.48 3.33
C GLN A 262 9.43 7.25 4.24
N ASN A 263 8.28 7.09 4.89
CA ASN A 263 8.00 5.97 5.77
C ASN A 263 7.54 4.72 5.00
N LEU A 264 6.67 4.91 4.00
CA LEU A 264 6.09 3.81 3.21
C LEU A 264 7.05 3.22 2.17
N ARG A 265 8.02 4.01 1.66
CA ARG A 265 8.99 3.55 0.64
C ARG A 265 9.77 2.33 1.10
N LYS A 266 10.09 2.22 2.40
CA LYS A 266 10.86 1.07 2.94
C LYS A 266 10.17 -0.27 2.65
N TYR A 267 8.85 -0.31 2.77
CA TYR A 267 8.04 -1.46 2.41
C TYR A 267 7.83 -1.53 0.91
N ALA A 268 7.24 -0.49 0.32
CA ALA A 268 6.78 -0.50 -1.07
C ALA A 268 7.89 -0.70 -2.10
N SER A 269 9.14 -0.29 -1.81
CA SER A 269 10.25 -0.48 -2.75
C SER A 269 10.68 -1.94 -2.91
N ILE A 270 10.57 -2.75 -1.86
CA ILE A 270 11.18 -4.09 -1.81
C ILE A 270 10.11 -5.18 -1.77
N ALA A 271 9.02 -4.99 -1.01
CA ALA A 271 7.95 -5.97 -0.86
C ALA A 271 7.40 -6.54 -2.18
N PRO A 272 7.12 -5.71 -3.21
CA PRO A 272 6.55 -6.22 -4.46
C PRO A 272 7.52 -7.10 -5.24
N PHE A 273 8.84 -6.94 -5.05
CA PHE A 273 9.84 -7.76 -5.71
C PHE A 273 9.75 -9.21 -5.21
N PHE A 274 9.67 -9.38 -3.89
CA PHE A 274 9.54 -10.70 -3.27
C PHE A 274 8.24 -11.39 -3.69
N THR A 275 7.12 -10.68 -3.72
CA THR A 275 5.85 -11.25 -4.18
C THR A 275 5.83 -11.56 -5.67
N LEU A 276 6.51 -10.76 -6.50
CA LEU A 276 6.64 -11.02 -7.93
C LEU A 276 7.49 -12.26 -8.23
N VAL A 277 8.57 -12.49 -7.48
CA VAL A 277 9.37 -13.72 -7.63
C VAL A 277 8.56 -14.94 -7.19
N ALA A 278 7.83 -14.85 -6.08
CA ALA A 278 6.92 -15.91 -5.67
C ALA A 278 5.83 -16.18 -6.73
N PHE A 279 5.26 -15.12 -7.32
CA PHE A 279 4.30 -15.22 -8.42
C PHE A 279 4.87 -15.95 -9.64
N ILE A 280 6.08 -15.59 -10.10
CA ILE A 280 6.74 -16.26 -11.23
C ILE A 280 6.84 -17.76 -10.99
N ASN A 281 7.29 -18.16 -9.79
CA ASN A 281 7.48 -19.57 -9.46
C ASN A 281 6.15 -20.32 -9.31
N ALA A 282 5.11 -19.69 -8.77
CA ALA A 282 3.77 -20.29 -8.70
C ALA A 282 3.19 -20.55 -10.10
N ILE A 283 3.30 -19.59 -11.02
CA ILE A 283 2.86 -19.76 -12.42
C ILE A 283 3.71 -20.80 -13.14
N TYR A 284 5.03 -20.83 -12.89
CA TYR A 284 5.91 -21.85 -13.46
C TYR A 284 5.50 -23.26 -13.04
N ILE A 285 5.15 -23.47 -11.76
CA ILE A 285 4.64 -24.76 -11.26
C ILE A 285 3.36 -25.15 -12.02
N LEU A 286 2.40 -24.24 -12.09
CA LEU A 286 1.12 -24.46 -12.79
C LEU A 286 1.30 -24.77 -14.28
N GLY A 287 2.22 -24.07 -14.96
CA GLY A 287 2.46 -24.25 -16.40
C GLY A 287 3.29 -25.47 -16.75
N SER A 288 4.25 -25.85 -15.91
CA SER A 288 5.23 -26.91 -16.21
C SER A 288 4.90 -28.27 -15.61
N PHE A 289 4.05 -28.35 -14.59
CA PHE A 289 3.81 -29.60 -13.84
C PHE A 289 2.33 -29.99 -13.74
N ASN A 290 1.45 -29.34 -14.51
CA ASN A 290 0.00 -29.57 -14.45
C ASN A 290 -0.38 -31.06 -14.54
N ASP A 291 0.27 -31.81 -15.42
CA ASP A 291 -0.07 -33.21 -15.69
C ASP A 291 0.28 -34.17 -14.54
N ILE A 292 1.12 -33.76 -13.59
CA ILE A 292 1.65 -34.59 -12.49
C ILE A 292 1.07 -34.13 -11.13
N MET A 293 0.37 -33.00 -11.09
CA MET A 293 -0.14 -32.39 -9.86
C MET A 293 -1.50 -32.96 -9.47
N GLU A 294 -1.70 -33.19 -8.17
CA GLU A 294 -3.02 -33.52 -7.64
C GLU A 294 -3.94 -32.29 -7.65
N PRO A 295 -5.26 -32.46 -7.83
CA PRO A 295 -6.19 -31.33 -7.99
C PRO A 295 -6.17 -30.33 -6.83
N TYR A 296 -5.99 -30.78 -5.58
CA TYR A 296 -5.93 -29.88 -4.43
C TYR A 296 -4.67 -29.00 -4.46
N TYR A 297 -3.53 -29.58 -4.85
CA TYR A 297 -2.25 -28.87 -4.90
C TYR A 297 -2.23 -27.88 -6.06
N PHE A 298 -2.85 -28.23 -7.19
CA PHE A 298 -3.12 -27.29 -8.27
C PHE A 298 -3.94 -26.09 -7.79
N ALA A 299 -5.03 -26.32 -7.03
CA ALA A 299 -5.85 -25.26 -6.49
C ALA A 299 -5.08 -24.35 -5.52
N LEU A 300 -4.21 -24.92 -4.67
CA LEU A 300 -3.34 -24.14 -3.78
C LEU A 300 -2.36 -23.27 -4.56
N MET A 301 -1.68 -23.81 -5.58
CA MET A 301 -0.73 -23.04 -6.40
C MET A 301 -1.40 -21.95 -7.23
N LEU A 302 -2.63 -22.19 -7.70
CA LEU A 302 -3.45 -21.14 -8.30
C LEU A 302 -3.78 -20.04 -7.28
N GLY A 303 -4.14 -20.44 -6.05
CA GLY A 303 -4.32 -19.52 -4.94
C GLY A 303 -3.07 -18.68 -4.67
N TRP A 304 -1.88 -19.29 -4.64
CA TRP A 304 -0.59 -18.61 -4.49
C TRP A 304 -0.36 -17.57 -5.58
N ALA A 305 -0.64 -17.90 -6.84
CA ALA A 305 -0.55 -16.95 -7.95
C ALA A 305 -1.50 -15.76 -7.76
N VAL A 306 -2.76 -15.99 -7.34
CA VAL A 306 -3.75 -14.94 -7.12
C VAL A 306 -3.36 -14.02 -5.94
N ILE A 307 -2.92 -14.57 -4.81
CA ILE A 307 -2.56 -13.74 -3.66
C ILE A 307 -1.29 -12.92 -3.92
N THR A 308 -0.28 -13.50 -4.58
CA THR A 308 1.01 -12.81 -4.84
C THR A 308 0.84 -11.67 -5.85
N VAL A 309 0.05 -11.87 -6.91
CA VAL A 309 -0.30 -10.78 -7.84
C VAL A 309 -1.20 -9.73 -7.16
N GLY A 310 -2.14 -10.16 -6.31
CA GLY A 310 -3.01 -9.26 -5.56
C GLY A 310 -2.24 -8.34 -4.61
N ILE A 311 -1.28 -8.89 -3.86
CA ILE A 311 -0.41 -8.13 -2.96
C ILE A 311 0.47 -7.16 -3.76
N THR A 312 1.02 -7.60 -4.90
CA THR A 312 1.79 -6.75 -5.81
C THR A 312 0.95 -5.57 -6.30
N ALA A 313 -0.26 -5.83 -6.79
CA ALA A 313 -1.19 -4.78 -7.24
C ALA A 313 -1.56 -3.82 -6.09
N ALA A 314 -1.80 -4.34 -4.89
CA ALA A 314 -2.07 -3.53 -3.70
C ALA A 314 -0.90 -2.61 -3.31
N CYS A 315 0.33 -2.95 -3.68
CA CYS A 315 1.48 -2.07 -3.50
C CYS A 315 1.56 -0.98 -4.57
N PHE A 316 1.33 -1.31 -5.84
CA PHE A 316 1.49 -0.35 -6.95
C PHE A 316 0.28 0.59 -7.11
N VAL A 317 -0.94 0.06 -7.15
CA VAL A 317 -2.15 0.82 -7.54
C VAL A 317 -2.38 2.07 -6.67
N PRO A 318 -2.26 2.02 -5.33
CA PRO A 318 -2.46 3.23 -4.51
C PRO A 318 -1.39 4.30 -4.74
N ALA A 319 -0.13 3.91 -4.95
CA ALA A 319 0.95 4.84 -5.25
C ALA A 319 0.76 5.48 -6.63
N ASN A 320 0.36 4.69 -7.63
CA ASN A 320 0.04 5.17 -8.97
C ASN A 320 -1.09 6.19 -8.92
N LYS A 321 -2.18 5.91 -8.18
CA LYS A 321 -3.31 6.85 -8.08
C LYS A 321 -2.88 8.21 -7.54
N ILE A 322 -1.99 8.27 -6.54
CA ILE A 322 -1.47 9.56 -6.04
C ILE A 322 -0.78 10.34 -7.16
N GLN A 323 0.02 9.67 -8.00
CA GLN A 323 0.74 10.31 -9.09
C GLN A 323 -0.20 10.78 -10.21
N ASP A 324 -1.19 9.96 -10.57
CA ASP A 324 -2.19 10.30 -11.58
C ASP A 324 -3.01 11.54 -11.14
N GLU A 325 -3.38 11.64 -9.86
CA GLU A 325 -4.12 12.79 -9.33
C GLU A 325 -3.26 14.08 -9.25
N ILE A 326 -1.96 13.98 -8.97
CA ILE A 326 -1.03 15.14 -9.03
C ILE A 326 -0.86 15.61 -10.48
N GLN A 327 -0.78 14.66 -11.42
CA GLN A 327 -0.71 14.96 -12.84
C GLN A 327 -1.99 15.64 -13.32
N GLU A 328 -3.16 15.18 -12.87
CA GLU A 328 -4.45 15.84 -13.14
C GLU A 328 -4.49 17.27 -12.60
N THR A 329 -3.90 17.53 -11.41
CA THR A 329 -3.76 18.91 -10.91
C THR A 329 -2.97 19.79 -11.89
N ALA A 330 -1.88 19.28 -12.45
CA ALA A 330 -1.09 20.01 -13.43
C ALA A 330 -1.89 20.27 -14.72
N GLU A 331 -2.65 19.29 -15.19
CA GLU A 331 -3.48 19.41 -16.39
C GLU A 331 -4.60 20.43 -16.22
N ILE A 332 -5.29 20.43 -15.07
CA ILE A 332 -6.31 21.44 -14.74
C ILE A 332 -5.70 22.85 -14.78
N LEU A 333 -4.53 23.04 -14.19
CA LEU A 333 -3.82 24.33 -14.21
C LEU A 333 -3.37 24.72 -15.64
N MET A 334 -2.95 23.77 -16.46
CA MET A 334 -2.53 24.02 -17.85
C MET A 334 -3.71 24.29 -18.80
N HIS A 335 -4.95 23.98 -18.42
CA HIS A 335 -6.14 24.23 -19.25
C HIS A 335 -6.86 25.53 -18.89
N ASP A 336 -6.42 26.26 -17.87
CA ASP A 336 -6.97 27.56 -17.51
C ASP A 336 -6.26 28.69 -18.29
N ASP A 337 -6.82 29.04 -19.44
CA ASP A 337 -6.32 30.09 -20.35
C ASP A 337 -6.19 31.46 -19.65
N VAL A 338 -7.04 31.73 -18.64
CA VAL A 338 -7.07 33.01 -17.94
C VAL A 338 -5.85 33.15 -17.03
N LEU A 339 -5.38 32.06 -16.42
CA LEU A 339 -4.17 32.06 -15.61
C LEU A 339 -2.89 32.18 -16.45
N GLN A 340 -2.90 31.68 -17.69
CA GLN A 340 -1.74 31.77 -18.60
C GLN A 340 -1.57 33.15 -19.23
N THR A 341 -2.68 33.84 -19.48
CA THR A 341 -2.70 35.17 -20.13
C THR A 341 -2.78 36.32 -19.13
N CYS A 342 -2.78 36.02 -17.83
CA CYS A 342 -2.89 37.04 -16.80
C CYS A 342 -1.66 37.96 -16.79
N GLY A 343 -1.88 39.26 -16.93
CA GLY A 343 -0.83 40.28 -16.90
C GLY A 343 -0.31 40.63 -15.50
N ASP A 344 -0.79 39.95 -14.45
CA ASP A 344 -0.32 40.11 -13.08
C ASP A 344 0.85 39.14 -12.79
N ASP A 345 2.05 39.70 -12.66
CA ASP A 345 3.29 38.97 -12.37
C ASP A 345 3.18 38.08 -11.12
N GLN A 346 2.46 38.54 -10.09
CA GLN A 346 2.33 37.79 -8.83
C GLN A 346 1.46 36.54 -9.01
N MET A 347 0.38 36.65 -9.79
CA MET A 347 -0.46 35.51 -10.11
C MET A 347 0.23 34.53 -11.04
N HIS A 348 0.89 35.01 -12.08
CA HIS A 348 1.66 34.16 -12.99
C HIS A 348 2.80 33.44 -12.26
N HIS A 349 3.49 34.10 -11.32
CA HIS A 349 4.50 33.44 -10.47
C HIS A 349 3.88 32.35 -9.57
N THR A 350 2.76 32.64 -8.90
CA THR A 350 2.09 31.67 -8.01
C THR A 350 1.58 30.45 -8.79
N TYR A 351 1.05 30.68 -9.98
CA TYR A 351 0.65 29.66 -10.94
C TYR A 351 1.85 28.78 -11.33
N ARG A 352 2.92 29.38 -11.86
CA ARG A 352 4.16 28.70 -12.27
C ARG A 352 4.73 27.84 -11.16
N VAL A 353 4.87 28.39 -9.96
CA VAL A 353 5.41 27.66 -8.81
C VAL A 353 4.52 26.46 -8.45
N THR A 354 3.20 26.58 -8.57
CA THR A 354 2.29 25.47 -8.29
C THR A 354 2.41 24.37 -9.35
N LEU A 355 2.49 24.76 -10.63
CA LEU A 355 2.71 23.85 -11.76
C LEU A 355 4.06 23.12 -11.66
N ASP A 356 5.14 23.86 -11.37
CA ASP A 356 6.47 23.30 -11.20
C ASP A 356 6.51 22.29 -10.05
N ARG A 357 5.77 22.54 -8.95
CA ARG A 357 5.64 21.55 -7.87
C ARG A 357 4.93 20.28 -8.32
N CYS A 358 3.90 20.36 -9.16
CA CYS A 358 3.24 19.16 -9.68
C CYS A 358 4.21 18.34 -10.55
N GLN A 359 4.93 19.00 -11.46
CA GLN A 359 5.79 18.33 -12.44
C GLN A 359 7.11 17.82 -11.85
N PHE A 360 7.73 18.57 -10.94
CA PHE A 360 9.10 18.30 -10.45
C PHE A 360 9.14 17.88 -8.98
N SER A 361 8.01 17.66 -8.30
CA SER A 361 8.08 17.15 -6.93
C SER A 361 8.69 15.75 -6.89
N ASN A 362 9.72 15.57 -6.03
CA ASN A 362 10.22 14.25 -5.66
C ASN A 362 9.25 13.56 -4.68
N SER A 363 8.00 13.40 -5.10
CA SER A 363 6.93 12.76 -4.33
C SER A 363 6.75 11.29 -4.73
N LYS A 364 7.46 10.78 -5.73
CA LYS A 364 7.32 9.40 -6.22
C LYS A 364 7.96 8.38 -5.27
N ILE A 365 7.28 7.24 -5.08
CA ILE A 365 7.91 6.03 -4.55
C ILE A 365 8.58 5.30 -5.71
N TYR A 366 9.76 4.73 -5.47
CA TYR A 366 10.50 3.97 -6.47
C TYR A 366 10.55 2.48 -6.09
N PHE A 367 10.06 1.63 -6.98
CA PHE A 367 10.24 0.19 -6.95
C PHE A 367 11.72 -0.17 -7.11
N MET A 368 12.24 -0.99 -6.20
CA MET A 368 13.67 -1.32 -6.04
C MET A 368 14.59 -0.09 -6.00
N ASN A 369 14.07 1.08 -5.59
CA ASN A 369 14.75 2.37 -5.66
C ASN A 369 15.23 2.77 -7.07
N ALA A 370 14.73 2.13 -8.12
CA ALA A 370 15.17 2.34 -9.50
C ALA A 370 14.03 2.78 -10.43
N PHE A 371 12.84 2.18 -10.29
CA PHE A 371 11.72 2.42 -11.20
C PHE A 371 10.61 3.20 -10.49
N PRO A 372 10.12 4.33 -11.02
CA PRO A 372 9.02 5.06 -10.39
C PRO A 372 7.75 4.19 -10.38
N MET A 373 7.01 4.21 -9.27
CA MET A 373 5.69 3.59 -9.19
C MET A 373 4.66 4.49 -9.86
N ASP A 374 4.54 4.37 -11.17
CA ASP A 374 3.53 5.00 -12.01
C ASP A 374 2.72 3.97 -12.82
N SER A 375 1.60 4.42 -13.38
CA SER A 375 0.70 3.59 -14.19
C SER A 375 1.42 2.89 -15.36
N PRO A 376 2.30 3.56 -16.14
CA PRO A 376 3.08 2.90 -17.18
C PRO A 376 4.03 1.81 -16.67
N THR A 377 4.74 2.04 -15.57
CA THR A 377 5.67 1.07 -14.98
C THR A 377 4.93 -0.15 -14.46
N PHE A 378 3.78 0.05 -13.79
CA PHE A 378 2.94 -1.05 -13.34
C PHE A 378 2.49 -1.95 -14.51
N ASN A 379 2.00 -1.35 -15.60
CA ASN A 379 1.59 -2.12 -16.78
C ASN A 379 2.74 -2.91 -17.39
N ARG A 380 3.95 -2.34 -17.44
CA ARG A 380 5.15 -3.04 -17.92
C ARG A 380 5.53 -4.20 -17.01
N ILE A 381 5.51 -4.02 -15.70
CA ILE A 381 5.81 -5.07 -14.71
C ILE A 381 4.80 -6.22 -14.83
N MET A 382 3.51 -5.90 -14.87
CA MET A 382 2.45 -6.90 -14.98
C MET A 382 2.49 -7.67 -16.31
N PHE A 383 3.07 -7.09 -17.36
CA PHE A 383 3.31 -7.78 -18.62
C PHE A 383 4.58 -8.64 -18.57
N ILE A 384 5.70 -8.12 -18.07
CA ILE A 384 7.01 -8.80 -18.13
C ILE A 384 7.08 -10.01 -17.20
N PHE A 385 6.60 -9.88 -15.96
CA PHE A 385 6.83 -10.91 -14.93
C PHE A 385 6.13 -12.24 -15.22
N PRO A 386 4.85 -12.31 -15.64
CA PRO A 386 4.24 -13.57 -16.05
C PRO A 386 4.99 -14.25 -17.22
N ASN A 387 5.55 -13.47 -18.15
CA ASN A 387 6.29 -14.01 -19.29
C ASN A 387 7.61 -14.71 -18.88
N PHE A 388 8.25 -14.30 -17.78
CA PHE A 388 9.41 -15.03 -17.24
C PHE A 388 9.05 -16.46 -16.83
N ALA A 389 7.87 -16.67 -16.23
CA ALA A 389 7.41 -18.02 -15.90
C ALA A 389 7.20 -18.88 -17.15
N GLY A 390 6.67 -18.29 -18.23
CA GLY A 390 6.56 -18.95 -19.54
C GLY A 390 7.92 -19.32 -20.13
N MET A 391 8.90 -18.40 -20.09
CA MET A 391 10.27 -18.67 -20.53
C MET A 391 10.92 -19.82 -19.74
N MET A 392 10.77 -19.83 -18.41
CA MET A 392 11.26 -20.93 -17.57
C MET A 392 10.62 -22.27 -17.96
N SER A 393 9.32 -22.26 -18.26
CA SER A 393 8.58 -23.46 -18.69
C SER A 393 9.08 -24.00 -20.02
N ILE A 394 9.29 -23.13 -21.01
CA ILE A 394 9.85 -23.50 -22.32
C ILE A 394 11.27 -24.03 -22.16
N TYR A 395 12.12 -23.34 -21.39
CA TYR A 395 13.50 -23.75 -21.17
C TYR A 395 13.59 -25.14 -20.53
N ARG A 396 12.75 -25.43 -19.53
CA ARG A 396 12.66 -26.77 -18.93
C ARG A 396 12.27 -27.83 -19.96
N GLN A 397 11.25 -27.56 -20.78
CA GLN A 397 10.82 -28.49 -21.83
C GLN A 397 11.92 -28.76 -22.86
N THR A 398 12.76 -27.76 -23.17
CA THR A 398 13.91 -27.96 -24.07
C THR A 398 15.05 -28.76 -23.44
N LEU A 399 15.19 -28.73 -22.11
CA LEU A 399 16.26 -29.41 -21.38
C LEU A 399 15.95 -30.87 -21.06
N HIS A 400 14.66 -31.21 -20.97
CA HIS A 400 14.15 -32.55 -20.65
C HIS A 400 13.47 -33.27 -21.82
N ARG A 401 13.63 -32.77 -23.05
CA ARG A 401 13.51 -33.59 -24.27
C ARG A 401 14.81 -34.36 -24.48
#